data_AF-A0A661CHG4-F1
#
_entry.id   AF-A0A661CHG4-F1
#
_cell.length_a   1.000
_cell.length_b   1.000
_cell.length_c   1.000
_cell.angle_alpha   90.00
_cell.angle_beta   90.00
_cell.angle_gamma   90.00
#
_symmetry.space_group_name_H-M   'P 1'
#
loop_
_entity.id
_entity.type
_entity.pdbx_description
1 polymer ?
#
loop_
_entity_poly.entity_id
_entity_poly.type
_entity_poly.pdbx_seq_one_letter_code
_entity_poly.pdbx_strand_id
1 'polypeptide(L)' 'ANVDFYSGILYAEMGIPADQFTALFAVARSAGWLAHWREQISNNRIYRPTQIYTGVEKREYVQLAERG' A
#
# COMPACT_ATOMS: atom_id res chain seq x y z
N ALA A 1 -9.92 9.35 17.72
CA ALA A 1 -10.47 9.05 16.38
C ALA A 1 -9.56 9.66 15.33
N ASN A 2 -9.32 8.96 14.22
CA ASN A 2 -8.54 9.50 13.09
C ASN A 2 -9.47 10.25 12.12
N VAL A 3 -8.89 10.81 11.04
CA VAL A 3 -9.66 11.55 10.03
C VAL A 3 -10.75 10.68 9.38
N ASP A 4 -10.46 9.40 9.16
CA ASP A 4 -11.37 8.46 8.47
C ASP A 4 -12.71 8.31 9.21
N PHE A 5 -12.68 8.32 10.55
CA PHE A 5 -13.89 8.20 11.37
C PHE A 5 -14.86 9.36 11.14
N TYR A 6 -14.35 10.60 11.13
CA TYR A 6 -15.19 11.79 10.96
C TYR A 6 -15.53 12.05 9.49
N SER A 7 -14.60 11.79 8.57
CA SER A 7 -14.86 11.94 7.14
C SER A 7 -15.86 10.92 6.63
N GLY A 8 -15.85 9.70 7.15
CA GLY A 8 -16.84 8.67 6.78
C GLY A 8 -18.27 9.08 7.14
N ILE A 9 -18.47 9.63 8.34
CA ILE A 9 -19.78 10.19 8.75
C ILE A 9 -20.16 11.36 7.84
N LEU A 10 -19.24 12.30 7.63
CA LEU A 10 -19.49 13.46 6.77
C LEU A 10 -19.90 13.07 5.34
N TYR A 11 -19.19 12.15 4.70
CA TYR A 11 -19.50 11.71 3.35
C TYR A 11 -20.84 10.94 3.27
N ALA A 12 -21.18 10.18 4.32
CA ALA A 12 -22.48 9.53 4.44
C ALA A 12 -23.62 10.56 4.56
N GLU A 13 -23.45 11.59 5.39
CA GLU A 13 -24.41 12.70 5.52
C GLU A 13 -24.52 13.53 4.22
N MET A 14 -23.46 13.59 3.42
CA MET A 14 -23.48 14.20 2.07
C MET A 14 -24.14 13.32 1.00
N GLY A 15 -24.57 12.10 1.35
CA GLY A 15 -25.21 11.16 0.42
C GLY A 15 -24.24 10.52 -0.57
N ILE A 16 -22.93 10.57 -0.31
CA ILE A 16 -21.92 9.94 -1.16
C ILE A 16 -21.95 8.42 -0.91
N PRO A 17 -22.03 7.58 -1.95
CA PRO A 17 -21.92 6.14 -1.81
C PRO A 17 -20.60 5.71 -1.14
N ALA A 18 -20.67 4.77 -0.19
CA ALA A 18 -19.51 4.34 0.60
C ALA A 18 -18.39 3.69 -0.25
N ASP A 19 -18.75 3.10 -1.39
CA ASP A 19 -17.81 2.56 -2.37
C ASP A 19 -16.98 3.65 -3.08
N GLN A 20 -17.39 4.92 -2.99
CA GLN A 20 -16.67 6.07 -3.57
C GLN A 20 -15.72 6.76 -2.58
N PHE A 21 -15.75 6.42 -1.29
CA PHE A 21 -14.94 7.11 -0.27
C PHE A 21 -13.43 7.03 -0.57
N THR A 22 -12.95 5.87 -1.01
CA THR A 22 -11.56 5.65 -1.40
C THR A 22 -11.16 6.51 -2.59
N ALA A 23 -12.06 6.69 -3.56
CA ALA A 23 -11.81 7.53 -4.73
C ALA A 23 -11.69 9.01 -4.34
N LEU A 24 -12.57 9.48 -3.46
CA LEU A 24 -12.53 10.87 -2.96
C LEU A 24 -11.23 11.14 -2.19
N PHE A 25 -10.79 10.19 -1.37
CA PHE A 25 -9.48 10.25 -0.71
C PHE A 25 -8.33 10.34 -1.74
N ALA A 26 -8.34 9.50 -2.77
CA ALA A 26 -7.32 9.49 -3.80
C ALA A 26 -7.25 10.82 -4.57
N VAL A 27 -8.40 11.44 -4.88
CA VAL A 27 -8.47 12.77 -5.51
C VAL A 27 -7.76 13.80 -4.65
N ALA A 28 -8.09 13.88 -3.36
CA ALA A 28 -7.45 14.83 -2.44
C ALA A 28 -5.95 14.55 -2.25
N ARG A 29 -5.54 13.28 -2.18
CA ARG A 29 -4.14 12.88 -1.97
C ARG A 29 -3.24 12.99 -3.20
N SER A 30 -3.82 13.00 -4.40
CA SER A 30 -3.08 13.09 -5.66
C SER A 30 -2.05 14.23 -5.69
N ALA A 31 -2.43 15.43 -5.19
CA ALA A 31 -1.53 16.57 -5.10
C ALA A 31 -0.32 16.31 -4.18
N GLY A 32 -0.55 15.65 -3.04
CA GLY A 32 0.51 15.28 -2.10
C GLY A 32 1.44 14.19 -2.66
N TRP A 33 0.90 13.20 -3.38
CA TRP A 33 1.70 12.19 -4.05
C TRP A 33 2.61 12.81 -5.11
N LEU A 34 2.09 13.75 -5.91
CA LEU A 34 2.86 14.46 -6.92
C LEU A 34 3.94 15.35 -6.28
N ALA A 35 3.64 16.02 -5.17
CA ALA A 35 4.62 16.82 -4.43
C ALA A 35 5.79 15.95 -3.93
N HIS A 36 5.50 14.84 -3.24
CA HIS A 36 6.55 13.93 -2.77
C HIS A 36 7.32 13.25 -3.91
N TRP A 37 6.64 12.94 -5.02
CA TRP A 37 7.32 12.43 -6.20
C TRP A 37 8.32 13.45 -6.76
N ARG A 38 7.93 14.73 -6.83
CA ARG A 38 8.81 15.82 -7.25
C ARG A 38 9.99 16.03 -6.29
N GLU A 39 9.76 15.90 -4.99
CA GLU A 39 10.83 15.93 -3.99
C GLU A 39 11.80 14.77 -4.19
N GLN A 40 11.30 13.55 -4.43
CA GLN A 40 12.14 12.37 -4.63
C GLN A 40 13.02 12.49 -5.88
N ILE A 41 12.48 12.95 -7.01
CA ILE A 41 13.28 13.10 -8.25
C ILE A 41 14.35 14.18 -8.14
N SER A 42 14.23 15.13 -7.18
CA SER A 42 15.26 16.15 -6.94
C SER A 42 16.56 15.58 -6.38
N ASN A 43 16.48 14.47 -5.64
CA ASN A 43 17.62 13.71 -5.12
C ASN A 43 17.39 12.21 -5.34
N ASN A 44 17.22 11.85 -6.62
CA ASN A 44 16.64 10.59 -7.06
C ASN A 44 17.47 9.36 -6.68
N ARG A 45 17.06 8.66 -5.61
CA ARG A 45 17.66 7.39 -5.18
C ARG A 45 16.62 6.28 -5.19
N ILE A 46 16.94 5.16 -5.83
CA ILE A 46 16.09 3.96 -5.78
C ILE A 46 16.10 3.36 -4.38
N TYR A 47 14.90 3.05 -3.86
CA TYR A 47 14.76 2.29 -2.63
C TYR A 47 15.05 0.81 -2.91
N ARG A 48 16.11 0.27 -2.30
CA ARG A 48 16.49 -1.15 -2.41
C ARG A 48 16.54 -1.80 -1.03
N PRO A 49 15.38 -2.10 -0.43
CA PRO A 49 15.33 -2.78 0.86
C PRO A 49 15.85 -4.22 0.73
N THR A 50 16.51 -4.72 1.77
CA THR A 50 16.92 -6.12 1.92
C THR A 50 16.05 -6.79 2.97
N GLN A 51 15.94 -8.12 2.92
CA GLN A 51 15.22 -8.91 3.90
C GLN A 51 16.20 -9.83 4.63
N ILE A 52 15.90 -10.14 5.90
CA ILE A 52 16.62 -11.15 6.67
C ILE A 52 15.93 -12.48 6.41
N TYR A 53 16.64 -13.44 5.84
CA TYR A 53 16.11 -14.77 5.60
C TYR A 53 16.09 -15.58 6.91
N THR A 54 14.90 -15.98 7.34
CA THR A 54 14.67 -16.85 8.51
C THR A 54 14.05 -18.20 8.12
N GLY A 55 14.05 -18.52 6.83
CA GLY A 55 13.55 -19.79 6.33
C GLY A 55 14.55 -20.93 6.53
N VAL A 56 14.15 -22.10 6.06
CA VAL A 56 14.96 -23.32 6.08
C VAL A 56 16.16 -23.22 5.13
N GLU A 57 17.28 -23.81 5.50
CA GLU A 57 18.43 -23.91 4.60
C GLU A 57 18.12 -24.73 3.33
N LYS A 58 19.10 -24.86 2.44
CA LYS A 58 18.96 -25.58 1.17
C LYS A 58 18.32 -26.97 1.39
N ARG A 59 17.14 -27.17 0.79
CA ARG A 59 16.44 -28.46 0.81
C ARG A 59 16.72 -29.22 -0.46
N GLU A 60 16.91 -30.53 -0.32
CA GLU A 60 16.93 -31.42 -1.48
C GLU A 60 15.53 -31.55 -2.08
N TYR A 61 15.48 -31.63 -3.40
CA TYR A 61 14.23 -31.82 -4.13
C TYR A 61 13.82 -33.29 -4.04
N VAL A 62 12.69 -33.56 -3.40
CA VAL A 62 12.09 -34.90 -3.36
C VAL A 62 11.27 -35.12 -4.63
N GLN A 63 11.42 -36.25 -5.32
CA GLN A 63 10.66 -36.53 -6.53
C GLN A 63 9.16 -36.61 -6.23
N LEU A 64 8.30 -36.28 -7.20
CA LEU A 64 6.86 -36.20 -6.98
C LEU A 64 6.27 -37.51 -6.43
N ALA A 65 6.74 -38.66 -6.92
CA ALA A 65 6.31 -39.99 -6.48
C ALA A 65 6.75 -40.33 -5.03
N GLU A 66 7.71 -39.59 -4.48
CA GLU A 66 8.28 -39.77 -3.14
C GLU A 66 7.76 -38.71 -2.15
N ARG A 67 6.93 -37.78 -2.63
CA ARG A 67 6.16 -36.87 -1.77
C ARG A 67 4.89 -37.63 -1.38
N GLY A 68 4.64 -37.73 -0.08
CA GLY A 68 3.41 -38.35 0.45
C GLY A 68 2.14 -37.67 -0.03
#